data_AF-A0A645C2F7-F1
#
_entry.id   AF-A0A645C2F7-F1
#
_cell.length_a   1.000
_cell.length_b   1.000
_cell.length_c   1.000
_cell.angle_alpha   90.00
_cell.angle_beta   90.00
_cell.angle_gamma   90.00
#
_symmetry.space_group_name_H-M   'P 1'
#
loop_
_entity.id
_entity.type
_entity.pdbx_description
1 polymer ?
#
loop_
_entity_poly.entity_id
_entity_poly.type
_entity_poly.pdbx_seq_one_letter_code
_entity_poly.pdbx_strand_id
1 'polypeptide(L)'
;MPRKKYYKKERLEEGQCATNWWAHDIFGHNQGANNCITELFGFKNAFSNPKPVELLKGVVNLSSITDDFYVLDFFSGSATAAHAVMELNANDANIEKNRGKRKYIMVQLPETIEKDKPAYKEGYYTIDEIGRARIDKAALKIKEETGADIDYGYKLYRLSQPSDKTLDKIVAFDPHEILILEDMTQSFEFGDVPGRYTILTTWMNMDGYGLTSKAGKIRLHQYEAYVIYDSLYIIDPGLATDDVMEMIKKVEDGSLNISRIVLYPYSIIFNVLHELKKNIANLRNNRNIVVVERY
;
A
#
# COMPACT_ATOMS: atom_id res chain seq x y z
N MET A 1 -5.64 -35.70 -8.08
CA MET A 1 -6.77 -36.34 -7.38
C MET A 1 -7.77 -36.86 -8.40
N PRO A 2 -8.26 -38.10 -8.28
CA PRO A 2 -9.40 -38.56 -9.08
C PRO A 2 -10.60 -37.63 -8.82
N ARG A 3 -11.25 -37.18 -9.90
CA ARG A 3 -12.49 -36.41 -9.82
C ARG A 3 -13.65 -37.35 -10.15
N LYS A 4 -14.65 -37.43 -9.27
CA LYS A 4 -15.91 -38.12 -9.59
C LYS A 4 -16.63 -37.29 -10.64
N LYS A 5 -16.71 -37.80 -11.87
CA LYS A 5 -17.50 -37.21 -12.95
C LYS A 5 -18.95 -37.58 -12.68
N TYR A 6 -19.79 -36.60 -12.40
CA TYR A 6 -21.22 -36.81 -12.20
C TYR A 6 -21.94 -36.63 -13.54
N TYR A 7 -22.66 -37.65 -13.98
CA TYR A 7 -23.50 -37.57 -15.17
C TYR A 7 -24.86 -36.97 -14.82
N LYS A 8 -25.48 -36.30 -15.79
CA LYS A 8 -26.81 -35.65 -15.62
C LYS A 8 -27.85 -36.61 -15.05
N LYS A 9 -27.83 -37.89 -15.46
CA LYS A 9 -28.73 -38.93 -14.96
C LYS A 9 -28.56 -39.20 -13.46
N GLU A 10 -27.32 -39.30 -12.99
CA GLU A 10 -27.00 -39.59 -11.58
C GLU A 10 -27.43 -38.43 -10.67
N ARG A 11 -27.30 -37.17 -11.13
CA ARG A 11 -27.75 -35.99 -10.39
C ARG A 11 -29.26 -35.85 -10.28
N LEU A 12 -30.00 -36.41 -11.23
CA LEU A 12 -31.47 -36.45 -11.17
C LEU A 12 -31.96 -37.47 -10.13
N GLU A 13 -31.21 -38.55 -9.89
CA GLU A 13 -31.53 -39.59 -8.89
C GLU A 13 -31.08 -39.18 -7.47
N GLU A 14 -29.90 -38.58 -7.31
CA GLU A 14 -29.36 -38.14 -6.00
C GLU A 14 -29.99 -36.83 -5.47
N GLY A 15 -30.77 -36.15 -6.30
CA GLY A 15 -31.29 -34.81 -6.03
C GLY A 15 -30.25 -33.70 -6.24
N GLN A 16 -30.73 -32.47 -6.47
CA GLN A 16 -29.87 -31.32 -6.63
C GLN A 16 -29.34 -30.89 -5.24
N CYS A 17 -28.02 -30.74 -5.10
CA CYS A 17 -27.46 -30.11 -3.90
C CYS A 17 -28.06 -28.71 -3.74
N ALA A 18 -28.27 -28.27 -2.50
CA ALA A 18 -28.82 -26.95 -2.20
C ALA A 18 -28.15 -25.88 -3.08
N THR A 19 -28.96 -25.23 -3.91
CA THR A 19 -28.49 -24.13 -4.76
C THR A 19 -28.37 -22.88 -3.90
N ASN A 20 -27.25 -22.19 -4.00
CA ASN A 20 -27.10 -20.85 -3.46
C ASN A 20 -28.08 -19.90 -4.18
N TRP A 21 -28.41 -18.77 -3.54
CA TRP A 21 -29.20 -17.71 -4.19
C TRP A 21 -28.49 -17.09 -5.41
N TRP A 22 -27.22 -17.39 -5.61
CA TRP A 22 -26.34 -16.80 -6.61
C TRP A 22 -26.07 -17.84 -7.71
N ALA A 23 -26.89 -17.80 -8.75
CA ALA A 23 -26.86 -18.80 -9.81
C ALA A 23 -25.50 -18.84 -10.55
N HIS A 24 -24.98 -20.05 -10.74
CA HIS A 24 -23.62 -20.30 -11.25
C HIS A 24 -23.35 -19.81 -12.68
N ASP A 25 -24.41 -19.63 -13.47
CA ASP A 25 -24.40 -19.05 -14.81
C ASP A 25 -24.09 -17.56 -14.80
N ILE A 26 -24.47 -16.86 -13.72
CA ILE A 26 -24.24 -15.42 -13.55
C ILE A 26 -22.99 -15.16 -12.71
N PHE A 27 -22.80 -15.91 -11.63
CA PHE A 27 -21.74 -15.65 -10.63
C PHE A 27 -20.55 -16.62 -10.75
N GLY A 28 -20.55 -17.46 -11.77
CA GLY A 28 -19.47 -18.40 -12.05
C GLY A 28 -19.44 -19.61 -11.10
N HIS A 29 -18.44 -20.47 -11.32
CA HIS A 29 -18.25 -21.71 -10.57
C HIS A 29 -16.77 -22.06 -10.41
N ASN A 30 -16.45 -22.95 -9.47
CA ASN A 30 -15.06 -23.32 -9.11
C ASN A 30 -14.22 -23.79 -10.31
N GLN A 31 -14.82 -24.52 -11.27
CA GLN A 31 -14.09 -24.93 -12.47
C GLN A 31 -13.68 -23.74 -13.35
N GLY A 32 -14.55 -22.73 -13.54
CA GLY A 32 -14.23 -21.53 -14.31
C GLY A 32 -13.13 -20.70 -13.63
N ALA A 33 -13.20 -20.58 -12.31
CA ALA A 33 -12.15 -19.90 -11.54
C ALA A 33 -10.77 -20.56 -11.69
N ASN A 34 -10.71 -21.90 -11.70
CA ASN A 34 -9.46 -22.63 -11.94
C ASN A 34 -8.95 -22.47 -13.39
N ASN A 35 -9.85 -22.43 -14.37
CA ASN A 35 -9.49 -22.20 -15.77
C ASN A 35 -8.93 -20.79 -15.97
N CYS A 36 -9.59 -19.76 -15.42
CA CYS A 36 -9.12 -18.37 -15.44
C CYS A 36 -7.69 -18.24 -14.92
N ILE A 37 -7.38 -18.85 -13.76
CA ILE A 37 -5.99 -18.86 -13.25
C ILE A 37 -5.04 -19.62 -14.20
N THR A 38 -5.45 -20.77 -14.73
CA THR A 38 -4.61 -21.55 -15.63
C THR A 38 -4.27 -20.75 -16.89
N GLU A 39 -5.23 -20.01 -17.44
CA GLU A 39 -5.04 -19.14 -18.61
C GLU A 39 -4.09 -17.97 -18.31
N LEU A 40 -4.24 -17.29 -17.16
CA LEU A 40 -3.37 -16.17 -16.78
C LEU A 40 -1.91 -16.61 -16.56
N PHE A 41 -1.73 -17.75 -15.90
CA PHE A 41 -0.41 -18.23 -15.51
C PHE A 41 0.26 -19.10 -16.57
N GLY A 42 -0.50 -19.70 -17.49
CA GLY A 42 0.02 -20.62 -18.51
C GLY A 42 0.27 -22.04 -17.99
N PHE A 43 0.01 -22.32 -16.71
CA PHE A 43 0.15 -23.64 -16.10
C PHE A 43 -0.96 -23.92 -15.08
N LYS A 44 -1.23 -25.20 -14.84
CA LYS A 44 -2.31 -25.65 -13.95
C LYS A 44 -1.92 -25.55 -12.47
N ASN A 45 -2.91 -25.27 -11.62
CA ASN A 45 -2.78 -25.24 -10.17
C ASN A 45 -1.76 -24.21 -9.64
N ALA A 46 -1.70 -23.02 -10.25
CA ALA A 46 -0.96 -21.89 -9.68
C ALA A 46 -1.53 -21.46 -8.32
N PHE A 47 -2.84 -21.65 -8.10
CA PHE A 47 -3.49 -21.46 -6.81
C PHE A 47 -4.61 -22.50 -6.63
N SER A 48 -4.85 -22.94 -5.40
CA SER A 48 -5.92 -23.90 -5.09
C SER A 48 -7.23 -23.19 -4.79
N ASN A 49 -8.31 -23.56 -5.49
CA ASN A 49 -9.67 -23.08 -5.24
C ASN A 49 -9.81 -21.54 -5.24
N PRO A 50 -9.35 -20.83 -6.29
CA PRO A 50 -9.61 -19.41 -6.42
C PRO A 50 -11.12 -19.14 -6.47
N LYS A 51 -11.55 -17.98 -5.94
CA LYS A 51 -12.92 -17.49 -6.14
C LYS A 51 -13.15 -17.14 -7.63
N PRO A 52 -14.35 -17.37 -8.20
CA PRO A 52 -14.71 -16.85 -9.53
C PRO A 52 -14.65 -15.32 -9.58
N VAL A 53 -14.28 -14.74 -10.72
CA VAL A 53 -14.19 -13.28 -10.90
C VAL A 53 -15.59 -12.68 -10.94
N GLU A 54 -16.50 -13.37 -11.63
CA GLU A 54 -17.91 -13.02 -11.82
C GLU A 54 -18.63 -12.88 -10.49
N LEU A 55 -18.33 -13.78 -9.55
CA LEU A 55 -18.82 -13.71 -8.18
C LEU A 55 -18.49 -12.36 -7.54
N LEU A 56 -17.21 -11.94 -7.60
CA LEU A 56 -16.78 -10.69 -6.97
C LEU A 56 -17.22 -9.46 -7.74
N LYS A 57 -17.35 -9.52 -9.07
CA LYS A 57 -18.01 -8.46 -9.86
C LYS A 57 -19.44 -8.24 -9.38
N GLY A 58 -20.18 -9.32 -9.17
CA GLY A 58 -21.52 -9.30 -8.60
C GLY A 58 -21.58 -8.64 -7.22
N VAL A 59 -20.70 -9.06 -6.29
CA VAL A 59 -20.59 -8.45 -4.95
C VAL A 59 -20.32 -6.95 -5.04
N VAL A 60 -19.33 -6.53 -5.84
CA VAL A 60 -18.94 -5.12 -5.98
C VAL A 60 -20.10 -4.29 -6.55
N ASN A 61 -20.79 -4.79 -7.58
CA ASN A 61 -21.93 -4.10 -8.18
C ASN A 61 -23.14 -3.97 -7.24
N LEU A 62 -23.34 -4.92 -6.31
CA LEU A 62 -24.39 -4.82 -5.28
C LEU A 62 -24.04 -3.79 -4.20
N SER A 63 -22.75 -3.50 -3.99
CA SER A 63 -22.28 -2.77 -2.82
C SER A 63 -22.36 -1.25 -2.93
N SER A 64 -22.52 -0.66 -4.12
CA SER A 64 -22.40 0.80 -4.26
C SER A 64 -23.31 1.41 -5.32
N ILE A 65 -23.75 2.64 -5.03
CA ILE A 65 -24.48 3.55 -5.94
C ILE A 65 -23.48 4.41 -6.75
N THR A 66 -22.22 4.50 -6.30
CA THR A 66 -21.18 5.35 -6.91
C THR A 66 -19.99 4.54 -7.44
N ASP A 67 -19.23 5.12 -8.38
CA ASP A 67 -18.08 4.48 -9.03
C ASP A 67 -16.71 4.86 -8.43
N ASP A 68 -16.67 5.61 -7.33
CA ASP A 68 -15.43 6.00 -6.64
C ASP A 68 -15.50 5.58 -5.17
N PHE A 69 -14.94 4.42 -4.86
CA PHE A 69 -14.85 3.86 -3.52
C PHE A 69 -13.72 2.83 -3.44
N TYR A 70 -13.39 2.39 -2.22
CA TYR A 70 -12.37 1.39 -1.95
C TYR A 70 -12.99 0.01 -1.71
N VAL A 71 -12.48 -1.00 -2.38
CA VAL A 71 -12.74 -2.42 -2.12
C VAL A 71 -11.60 -2.98 -1.28
N LEU A 72 -11.88 -3.35 -0.03
CA LEU A 72 -10.91 -3.97 0.87
C LEU A 72 -11.14 -5.48 0.92
N ASP A 73 -10.09 -6.25 0.62
CA ASP A 73 -10.04 -7.69 0.86
C ASP A 73 -8.78 -8.01 1.66
N PHE A 74 -8.96 -8.29 2.95
CA PHE A 74 -7.87 -8.62 3.86
C PHE A 74 -7.57 -10.12 3.97
N PHE A 75 -8.21 -10.94 3.13
CA PHE A 75 -7.89 -12.34 2.89
C PHE A 75 -7.78 -12.58 1.39
N SER A 76 -6.97 -11.74 0.72
CA SER A 76 -7.02 -11.62 -0.74
C SER A 76 -6.69 -12.92 -1.48
N GLY A 77 -5.88 -13.80 -0.90
CA GLY A 77 -5.55 -15.12 -1.46
C GLY A 77 -4.95 -14.98 -2.85
N SER A 78 -5.67 -15.47 -3.86
CA SER A 78 -5.25 -15.29 -5.26
C SER A 78 -5.49 -13.88 -5.80
N ALA A 79 -5.94 -12.89 -5.02
CA ALA A 79 -6.30 -11.54 -5.46
C ALA A 79 -7.41 -11.47 -6.53
N THR A 80 -8.44 -12.31 -6.40
CA THR A 80 -9.60 -12.27 -7.32
C THR A 80 -10.34 -10.93 -7.25
N ALA A 81 -10.40 -10.29 -6.07
CA ALA A 81 -11.11 -9.03 -5.88
C ALA A 81 -10.49 -7.90 -6.71
N ALA A 82 -9.16 -7.78 -6.71
CA ALA A 82 -8.46 -6.79 -7.54
C ALA A 82 -8.71 -7.02 -9.04
N HIS A 83 -8.68 -8.28 -9.50
CA HIS A 83 -9.03 -8.63 -10.89
C HIS A 83 -10.46 -8.15 -11.23
N ALA A 84 -11.45 -8.50 -10.40
CA ALA A 84 -12.84 -8.10 -10.61
C ALA A 84 -13.01 -6.57 -10.67
N VAL A 85 -12.33 -5.82 -9.78
CA VAL A 85 -12.37 -4.35 -9.76
C VAL A 85 -11.79 -3.76 -11.04
N MET A 86 -10.66 -4.27 -11.53
CA MET A 86 -10.06 -3.78 -12.78
C MET A 86 -10.97 -4.04 -13.99
N GLU A 87 -11.58 -5.23 -14.07
CA GLU A 87 -12.55 -5.51 -15.14
C GLU A 87 -13.75 -4.57 -15.09
N LEU A 88 -14.32 -4.33 -13.90
CA LEU A 88 -15.45 -3.40 -13.76
C LEU A 88 -15.07 -1.97 -14.16
N ASN A 89 -13.89 -1.51 -13.73
CA ASN A 89 -13.41 -0.19 -14.10
C ASN A 89 -13.22 -0.05 -15.61
N ALA A 90 -12.61 -1.04 -16.27
CA ALA A 90 -12.40 -1.02 -17.72
C ALA A 90 -13.72 -1.02 -18.50
N ASN A 91 -14.66 -1.87 -18.08
CA ASN A 91 -15.99 -1.93 -18.69
C ASN A 91 -16.73 -0.58 -18.56
N ASP A 92 -16.75 0.00 -17.37
CA ASP A 92 -17.46 1.25 -17.13
C ASP A 92 -16.80 2.44 -17.85
N ALA A 93 -15.47 2.50 -17.88
CA ALA A 93 -14.72 3.55 -18.56
C ALA A 93 -14.95 3.55 -20.09
N ASN A 94 -15.17 2.38 -20.68
CA ASN A 94 -15.50 2.23 -22.10
C ASN A 94 -16.95 2.62 -22.41
N ILE A 95 -17.86 2.56 -21.43
CA ILE A 95 -19.25 2.98 -21.59
C ILE A 95 -19.35 4.51 -21.51
N GLU A 96 -18.72 5.12 -20.50
CA GLU A 96 -18.79 6.55 -20.27
C GLU A 96 -17.47 7.11 -19.73
N LYS A 97 -17.02 8.21 -20.33
CA LYS A 97 -15.83 8.93 -19.91
C LYS A 97 -15.98 9.39 -18.45
N ASN A 98 -14.96 9.14 -17.64
CA ASN A 98 -14.90 9.43 -16.19
C ASN A 98 -15.62 8.43 -15.25
N ARG A 99 -16.09 7.28 -15.74
CA ARG A 99 -16.49 6.15 -14.89
C ARG A 99 -15.33 5.18 -14.64
N GLY A 100 -15.53 4.19 -13.76
CA GLY A 100 -14.53 3.17 -13.46
C GLY A 100 -13.39 3.66 -12.55
N LYS A 101 -13.75 4.30 -11.43
CA LYS A 101 -12.78 4.91 -10.49
C LYS A 101 -12.63 4.13 -9.18
N ARG A 102 -13.08 2.87 -9.16
CA ARG A 102 -13.01 2.02 -7.97
C ARG A 102 -11.54 1.72 -7.67
N LYS A 103 -11.19 1.73 -6.40
CA LYS A 103 -9.85 1.45 -5.91
C LYS A 103 -9.90 0.16 -5.11
N TYR A 104 -8.77 -0.52 -4.95
CA TYR A 104 -8.71 -1.73 -4.14
C TYR A 104 -7.55 -1.72 -3.16
N ILE A 105 -7.73 -2.40 -2.03
CA ILE A 105 -6.71 -2.65 -1.02
C ILE A 105 -6.72 -4.15 -0.75
N MET A 106 -5.64 -4.84 -1.13
CA MET A 106 -5.47 -6.27 -0.91
C MET A 106 -4.47 -6.49 0.22
N VAL A 107 -4.85 -7.25 1.23
CA VAL A 107 -3.92 -7.70 2.28
C VAL A 107 -3.75 -9.21 2.16
N GLN A 108 -2.50 -9.65 2.21
CA GLN A 108 -2.12 -11.06 2.15
C GLN A 108 -0.90 -11.29 3.03
N LEU A 109 -0.99 -12.32 3.87
CA LEU A 109 0.19 -12.82 4.57
C LEU A 109 1.15 -13.50 3.58
N PRO A 110 2.46 -13.29 3.71
CA PRO A 110 3.47 -13.95 2.88
C PRO A 110 3.68 -15.40 3.33
N GLU A 111 2.62 -16.21 3.33
CA GLU A 111 2.67 -17.63 3.69
C GLU A 111 3.50 -18.40 2.66
N THR A 112 4.47 -19.20 3.13
CA THR A 112 5.39 -19.95 2.29
C THR A 112 4.69 -21.09 1.57
N ILE A 113 5.00 -21.28 0.30
CA ILE A 113 4.48 -22.36 -0.54
C ILE A 113 5.38 -23.60 -0.39
N GLU A 114 4.77 -24.77 -0.26
CA GLU A 114 5.51 -26.05 -0.23
C GLU A 114 6.26 -26.30 -1.56
N LYS A 115 7.49 -26.83 -1.46
CA LYS A 115 8.41 -26.97 -2.61
C LYS A 115 7.92 -27.87 -3.74
N ASP A 116 7.01 -28.80 -3.43
CA ASP A 116 6.47 -29.75 -4.40
C ASP A 116 5.32 -29.17 -5.24
N LYS A 117 4.72 -28.04 -4.80
CA LYS A 117 3.62 -27.38 -5.51
C LYS A 117 4.07 -26.82 -6.86
N PRO A 118 3.19 -26.82 -7.87
CA PRO A 118 3.48 -26.22 -9.17
C PRO A 118 3.94 -24.76 -9.08
N ALA A 119 3.27 -23.93 -8.28
CA ALA A 119 3.64 -22.52 -8.13
C ALA A 119 5.08 -22.32 -7.64
N TYR A 120 5.55 -23.14 -6.70
CA TYR A 120 6.94 -23.08 -6.21
C TYR A 120 7.95 -23.38 -7.31
N LYS A 121 7.66 -24.38 -8.16
CA LYS A 121 8.54 -24.76 -9.28
C LYS A 121 8.62 -23.69 -10.36
N GLU A 122 7.60 -22.84 -10.45
CA GLU A 122 7.53 -21.69 -11.36
C GLU A 122 8.09 -20.40 -10.72
N GLY A 123 8.71 -20.51 -9.53
CA GLY A 123 9.41 -19.39 -8.87
C GLY A 123 8.56 -18.52 -7.96
N TYR A 124 7.35 -18.97 -7.59
CA TYR A 124 6.51 -18.32 -6.57
C TYR A 124 6.73 -18.99 -5.21
N TYR A 125 7.33 -18.27 -4.28
CA TYR A 125 7.71 -18.79 -2.96
C TYR A 125 6.68 -18.50 -1.88
N THR A 126 5.89 -17.43 -2.03
CA THR A 126 4.84 -17.06 -1.07
C THR A 126 3.48 -16.83 -1.75
N ILE A 127 2.40 -16.95 -0.98
CA ILE A 127 1.03 -16.74 -1.50
C ILE A 127 0.84 -15.32 -2.04
N ASP A 128 1.40 -14.29 -1.39
CA ASP A 128 1.27 -12.91 -1.86
C ASP A 128 1.89 -12.69 -3.25
N GLU A 129 2.94 -13.44 -3.60
CA GLU A 129 3.57 -13.37 -4.92
C GLU A 129 2.63 -13.86 -6.01
N ILE A 130 1.83 -14.91 -5.74
CA ILE A 130 0.79 -15.36 -6.67
C ILE A 130 -0.29 -14.29 -6.83
N GLY A 131 -0.73 -13.68 -5.74
CA GLY A 131 -1.72 -12.60 -5.76
C GLY A 131 -1.24 -11.41 -6.60
N ARG A 132 -0.02 -10.93 -6.35
CA ARG A 132 0.62 -9.85 -7.12
C ARG A 132 0.76 -10.21 -8.60
N ALA A 133 1.27 -11.39 -8.91
CA ALA A 133 1.41 -11.85 -10.28
C ALA A 133 0.06 -11.98 -11.00
N ARG A 134 -1.02 -12.39 -10.31
CA ARG A 134 -2.37 -12.38 -10.90
C ARG A 134 -2.80 -10.96 -11.23
N ILE A 135 -2.58 -10.00 -10.33
CA ILE A 135 -2.92 -8.58 -10.57
C ILE A 135 -2.19 -8.09 -11.83
N ASP A 136 -0.87 -8.30 -11.92
CA ASP A 136 -0.05 -7.87 -13.06
C ASP A 136 -0.53 -8.50 -14.38
N LYS A 137 -0.76 -9.82 -14.37
CA LYS A 137 -1.22 -10.57 -15.56
C LYS A 137 -2.64 -10.19 -15.98
N ALA A 138 -3.54 -10.00 -15.01
CA ALA A 138 -4.91 -9.57 -15.27
C ALA A 138 -4.94 -8.13 -15.82
N ALA A 139 -4.15 -7.22 -15.25
CA ALA A 139 -4.00 -5.86 -15.74
C ALA A 139 -3.54 -5.82 -17.20
N LEU A 140 -2.50 -6.60 -17.55
CA LEU A 140 -2.03 -6.74 -18.93
C LEU A 140 -3.15 -7.24 -19.86
N LYS A 141 -3.78 -8.36 -19.50
CA LYS A 141 -4.86 -8.97 -20.30
C LYS A 141 -6.02 -8.01 -20.52
N ILE A 142 -6.52 -7.35 -19.48
CA ILE A 142 -7.63 -6.40 -19.56
C ILE A 142 -7.25 -5.22 -20.46
N LYS A 143 -6.03 -4.71 -20.33
CA LYS A 143 -5.56 -3.60 -21.16
C LYS A 143 -5.49 -3.98 -22.64
N GLU A 144 -4.99 -5.17 -22.95
CA GLU A 144 -4.92 -5.70 -24.32
C GLU A 144 -6.31 -5.94 -24.92
N GLU A 145 -7.25 -6.46 -24.14
CA GLU A 145 -8.60 -6.81 -24.60
C GLU A 145 -9.52 -5.58 -24.73
N THR A 146 -9.39 -4.60 -23.82
CA THR A 146 -10.36 -3.49 -23.70
C THR A 146 -9.84 -2.14 -24.17
N GLY A 147 -8.52 -1.93 -24.14
CA GLY A 147 -7.89 -0.63 -24.42
C GLY A 147 -8.31 0.51 -23.47
N ALA A 148 -8.97 0.19 -22.34
CA ALA A 148 -9.55 1.19 -21.45
C ALA A 148 -8.46 2.06 -20.78
N ASP A 149 -8.73 3.36 -20.65
CA ASP A 149 -7.85 4.31 -19.95
C ASP A 149 -8.20 4.35 -18.45
N ILE A 150 -7.67 3.38 -17.70
CA ILE A 150 -7.85 3.24 -16.25
C ILE A 150 -6.50 3.08 -15.54
N ASP A 151 -6.49 3.22 -14.21
CA ASP A 151 -5.33 2.85 -13.39
C ASP A 151 -5.26 1.32 -13.24
N TYR A 152 -4.26 0.71 -13.88
CA TYR A 152 -3.96 -0.71 -13.83
C TYR A 152 -2.94 -1.07 -12.73
N GLY A 153 -2.36 -0.07 -12.08
CA GLY A 153 -1.25 -0.25 -11.15
C GLY A 153 -1.69 -0.53 -9.73
N TYR A 154 -0.70 -0.80 -8.88
CA TYR A 154 -0.83 -0.80 -7.44
C TYR A 154 0.48 -0.37 -6.78
N LYS A 155 0.41 -0.06 -5.49
CA LYS A 155 1.59 0.11 -4.65
C LYS A 155 1.71 -1.09 -3.71
N LEU A 156 2.92 -1.57 -3.52
CA LEU A 156 3.22 -2.66 -2.59
C LEU A 156 3.74 -2.10 -1.27
N TYR A 157 3.06 -2.46 -0.18
CA TYR A 157 3.48 -2.18 1.18
C TYR A 157 3.81 -3.48 1.91
N ARG A 158 4.81 -3.44 2.78
CA ARG A 158 5.17 -4.54 3.66
C ARG A 158 5.24 -4.03 5.08
N LEU A 159 4.78 -4.86 6.01
CA LEU A 159 4.95 -4.62 7.43
C LEU A 159 6.24 -5.29 7.88
N SER A 160 7.11 -4.53 8.53
CA SER A 160 8.31 -5.04 9.17
C SER A 160 8.23 -4.70 10.65
N GLN A 161 8.51 -5.67 11.52
CA GLN A 161 8.70 -5.39 12.93
C GLN A 161 10.12 -4.83 13.14
N PRO A 162 10.28 -3.74 13.91
CA PRO A 162 11.60 -3.28 14.32
C PRO A 162 12.34 -4.36 15.12
N SER A 163 13.67 -4.36 15.08
CA SER A 163 14.47 -5.27 15.90
C SER A 163 14.46 -4.86 17.37
N ASP A 164 14.63 -5.81 18.29
CA ASP A 164 14.74 -5.53 19.74
C ASP A 164 15.86 -4.52 20.02
N LYS A 165 17.00 -4.62 19.32
CA LYS A 165 18.10 -3.65 19.42
C LYS A 165 17.69 -2.24 19.03
N THR A 166 16.85 -2.11 18.00
CA THR A 166 16.33 -0.81 17.56
C THR A 166 15.41 -0.24 18.64
N LEU A 167 14.57 -1.06 19.24
CA LEU A 167 13.68 -0.66 20.34
C LEU A 167 14.49 -0.24 21.58
N ASP A 168 15.51 -1.00 21.95
CA ASP A 168 16.40 -0.66 23.07
C ASP A 168 17.11 0.68 22.85
N LYS A 169 17.63 0.91 21.64
CA LYS A 169 18.24 2.21 21.26
C LYS A 169 17.23 3.36 21.34
N ILE A 170 15.97 3.11 21.00
CA ILE A 170 14.91 4.13 21.10
C ILE A 170 14.59 4.43 22.57
N VAL A 171 14.52 3.40 23.41
CA VAL A 171 14.22 3.55 24.84
C VAL A 171 15.37 4.21 25.59
N ALA A 172 16.61 3.88 25.25
CA ALA A 172 17.81 4.40 25.92
C ALA A 172 18.26 5.78 25.40
N PHE A 173 17.49 6.41 24.51
CA PHE A 173 17.88 7.68 23.91
C PHE A 173 17.85 8.83 24.92
N ASP A 174 19.01 9.42 25.17
CA ASP A 174 19.13 10.73 25.80
C ASP A 174 19.84 11.72 24.86
N PRO A 175 19.14 12.76 24.37
CA PRO A 175 19.74 13.78 23.51
C PRO A 175 20.83 14.61 24.20
N HIS A 176 20.99 14.54 25.53
CA HIS A 176 22.04 15.25 26.28
C HIS A 176 23.31 14.43 26.45
N GLU A 177 23.27 13.10 26.28
CA GLU A 177 24.42 12.21 26.49
C GLU A 177 25.13 11.81 25.19
N ILE A 178 24.46 11.94 24.04
CA ILE A 178 24.97 11.46 22.75
C ILE A 178 25.63 12.60 21.97
N LEU A 179 26.97 12.63 21.93
CA LEU A 179 27.75 13.57 21.11
C LEU A 179 27.85 13.17 19.63
N ILE A 180 27.70 11.88 19.31
CA ILE A 180 27.77 11.35 17.94
C ILE A 180 26.43 10.68 17.64
N LEU A 181 25.63 11.31 16.77
CA LEU A 181 24.41 10.70 16.27
C LEU A 181 24.79 9.54 15.33
N GLU A 182 24.53 8.31 15.75
CA GLU A 182 24.41 7.21 14.79
C GLU A 182 23.16 7.47 13.93
N ASP A 183 23.27 7.31 12.61
CA ASP A 183 22.13 7.44 11.71
C ASP A 183 21.14 6.30 11.97
N MET A 184 20.15 6.57 12.82
CA MET A 184 19.13 5.62 13.21
C MET A 184 18.16 5.30 12.07
N THR A 185 18.14 6.09 10.99
CA THR A 185 17.28 5.78 9.83
C THR A 185 17.68 4.46 9.18
N GLN A 186 18.96 4.07 9.24
CA GLN A 186 19.46 2.80 8.71
C GLN A 186 18.83 1.59 9.41
N SER A 187 18.41 1.75 10.67
CA SER A 187 17.75 0.66 11.43
C SER A 187 16.38 0.28 10.85
N PHE A 188 15.82 1.10 9.95
CA PHE A 188 14.52 0.89 9.32
C PHE A 188 14.63 0.58 7.81
N GLU A 189 15.83 0.28 7.32
CA GLU A 189 16.03 -0.21 5.96
C GLU A 189 15.35 -1.56 5.75
N PHE A 190 14.70 -1.72 4.60
CA PHE A 190 14.03 -2.96 4.24
C PHE A 190 14.30 -3.30 2.78
N GLY A 191 15.14 -4.33 2.55
CA GLY A 191 15.62 -4.67 1.21
C GLY A 191 16.32 -3.47 0.59
N ASP A 192 15.86 -3.02 -0.58
CA ASP A 192 16.40 -1.87 -1.29
C ASP A 192 15.73 -0.54 -0.90
N VAL A 193 14.86 -0.53 0.12
CA VAL A 193 14.14 0.68 0.56
C VAL A 193 14.92 1.36 1.69
N PRO A 194 15.43 2.60 1.48
CA PRO A 194 16.08 3.36 2.53
C PRO A 194 15.14 3.63 3.71
N GLY A 195 15.63 3.51 4.94
CA GLY A 195 14.78 3.58 6.13
C GLY A 195 14.09 4.92 6.35
N ARG A 196 14.63 6.03 5.83
CA ARG A 196 13.92 7.32 5.75
C ARG A 196 12.55 7.23 5.08
N TYR A 197 12.40 6.40 4.03
CA TYR A 197 11.11 6.21 3.36
C TYR A 197 10.17 5.34 4.17
N THR A 198 10.70 4.36 4.93
CA THR A 198 9.93 3.57 5.89
C THR A 198 9.34 4.48 6.98
N ILE A 199 10.17 5.35 7.58
CA ILE A 199 9.76 6.33 8.59
C ILE A 199 8.71 7.29 8.01
N LEU A 200 9.03 7.94 6.89
CA LEU A 200 8.14 8.90 6.23
C LEU A 200 6.78 8.28 5.90
N THR A 201 6.76 7.09 5.30
CA THR A 201 5.51 6.40 4.94
C THR A 201 4.68 6.06 6.18
N THR A 202 5.32 5.54 7.23
CA THR A 202 4.65 5.19 8.50
C THR A 202 4.02 6.43 9.12
N TRP A 203 4.77 7.53 9.15
CA TRP A 203 4.34 8.78 9.76
C TRP A 203 3.25 9.47 8.96
N MET A 204 3.39 9.54 7.63
CA MET A 204 2.33 10.07 6.76
C MET A 204 1.01 9.29 6.92
N ASN A 205 1.10 7.97 7.05
CA ASN A 205 -0.09 7.15 7.27
C ASN A 205 -0.69 7.39 8.67
N MET A 206 0.14 7.48 9.71
CA MET A 206 -0.29 7.84 11.08
C MET A 206 -0.96 9.23 11.13
N ASP A 207 -0.45 10.16 10.32
CA ASP A 207 -0.93 11.53 10.21
C ASP A 207 -2.20 11.69 9.34
N GLY A 208 -2.76 10.59 8.84
CA GLY A 208 -4.03 10.56 8.12
C GLY A 208 -3.92 10.81 6.61
N TYR A 209 -2.72 10.93 6.05
CA TYR A 209 -2.54 11.10 4.60
C TYR A 209 -2.72 9.81 3.81
N GLY A 210 -2.79 8.66 4.50
CA GLY A 210 -2.97 7.35 3.90
C GLY A 210 -1.75 6.88 3.09
N LEU A 211 -1.91 5.72 2.44
CA LEU A 211 -0.82 5.03 1.74
C LEU A 211 -0.64 5.48 0.28
N THR A 212 -1.56 6.26 -0.28
CA THR A 212 -1.46 6.65 -1.71
C THR A 212 -0.81 8.01 -1.91
N SER A 213 -0.80 8.85 -0.87
CA SER A 213 -0.19 10.17 -0.86
C SER A 213 1.32 10.13 -1.09
N LYS A 214 1.88 11.21 -1.64
CA LYS A 214 3.32 11.40 -1.87
C LYS A 214 3.72 12.76 -1.30
N ALA A 215 4.74 12.79 -0.47
CA ALA A 215 5.34 14.04 -0.03
C ALA A 215 6.21 14.65 -1.14
N GLY A 216 6.12 15.96 -1.31
CA GLY A 216 7.08 16.74 -2.07
C GLY A 216 8.37 16.92 -1.29
N LYS A 217 9.42 17.35 -1.99
CA LYS A 217 10.70 17.72 -1.39
C LYS A 217 10.84 19.23 -1.41
N ILE A 218 11.33 19.80 -0.31
CA ILE A 218 11.68 21.21 -0.23
C ILE A 218 13.12 21.33 0.24
N ARG A 219 13.91 22.05 -0.56
CA ARG A 219 15.26 22.42 -0.15
C ARG A 219 15.18 23.65 0.75
N LEU A 220 15.78 23.55 1.93
CA LEU A 220 16.01 24.68 2.82
C LEU A 220 17.27 25.40 2.33
N HIS A 221 18.41 25.28 2.99
CA HIS A 221 19.69 25.78 2.51
C HIS A 221 20.48 24.65 1.80
N GLN A 222 20.97 23.70 2.59
CA GLN A 222 21.66 22.49 2.13
C GLN A 222 20.85 21.23 2.43
N TYR A 223 19.96 21.29 3.42
CA TYR A 223 19.10 20.20 3.83
C TYR A 223 17.84 20.09 2.96
N GLU A 224 17.40 18.86 2.69
CA GLU A 224 16.16 18.55 1.98
C GLU A 224 15.14 17.95 2.95
N ALA A 225 14.00 18.63 3.10
CA ALA A 225 12.90 18.18 3.92
C ALA A 225 11.74 17.67 3.06
N TYR A 226 10.81 16.93 3.68
CA TYR A 226 9.62 16.44 3.00
C TYR A 226 8.40 17.26 3.42
N VAL A 227 7.58 17.67 2.44
CA VAL A 227 6.39 18.47 2.69
C VAL A 227 5.16 17.84 2.04
N ILE A 228 4.05 17.80 2.78
CA ILE A 228 2.75 17.41 2.25
C ILE A 228 1.66 18.23 2.91
N TYR A 229 0.84 18.88 2.09
CA TYR A 229 -0.14 19.88 2.52
C TYR A 229 0.50 20.91 3.47
N ASP A 230 0.15 20.85 4.76
CA ASP A 230 0.59 21.76 5.82
C ASP A 230 1.60 21.13 6.78
N SER A 231 2.19 19.98 6.42
CA SER A 231 3.12 19.23 7.27
C SER A 231 4.52 19.19 6.67
N LEU A 232 5.49 19.57 7.49
CA LEU A 232 6.91 19.41 7.20
C LEU A 232 7.47 18.23 8.00
N TYR A 233 8.21 17.33 7.35
CA TYR A 233 8.89 16.21 7.96
C TYR A 233 10.41 16.38 7.83
N ILE A 234 11.10 16.30 8.96
CA ILE A 234 12.57 16.33 9.06
C ILE A 234 13.00 14.98 9.64
N ILE A 235 13.61 14.15 8.78
CA ILE A 235 13.91 12.74 9.08
C ILE A 235 15.40 12.45 8.89
N ASP A 236 16.02 13.00 7.84
CA ASP A 236 17.40 12.72 7.50
C ASP A 236 18.36 13.49 8.43
N PRO A 237 19.57 12.97 8.66
CA PRO A 237 20.61 13.70 9.37
C PRO A 237 21.16 14.88 8.55
N GLY A 238 21.78 15.84 9.23
CA GLY A 238 22.49 16.95 8.59
C GLY A 238 21.75 18.28 8.56
N LEU A 239 20.63 18.42 9.28
CA LEU A 239 20.00 19.72 9.49
C LEU A 239 20.95 20.65 10.27
N ALA A 240 21.26 21.81 9.70
CA ALA A 240 22.11 22.83 10.33
C ALA A 240 21.33 24.10 10.69
N THR A 241 21.96 24.99 11.48
CA THR A 241 21.39 26.30 11.85
C THR A 241 20.97 27.12 10.64
N ASP A 242 21.77 27.16 9.56
CA ASP A 242 21.42 27.90 8.35
C ASP A 242 20.14 27.36 7.68
N ASP A 243 19.89 26.05 7.75
CA ASP A 243 18.66 25.44 7.25
C ASP A 243 17.45 25.84 8.09
N VAL A 244 17.59 25.90 9.42
CA VAL A 244 16.54 26.38 10.33
C VAL A 244 16.20 27.83 10.01
N MET A 245 17.20 28.70 9.83
CA MET A 245 16.96 30.10 9.51
C MET A 245 16.28 30.29 8.15
N GLU A 246 16.71 29.54 7.13
CA GLU A 246 16.07 29.57 5.82
C GLU A 246 14.62 29.02 5.89
N MET A 247 14.37 27.98 6.68
CA MET A 247 13.00 27.48 6.92
C MET A 247 12.10 28.55 7.52
N ILE A 248 12.56 29.25 8.58
CA ILE A 248 11.79 30.32 9.23
C ILE A 248 11.48 31.44 8.24
N LYS A 249 12.47 31.86 7.46
CA LYS A 249 12.28 32.87 6.41
C LYS A 249 11.20 32.45 5.41
N LYS A 250 11.24 31.20 4.92
CA LYS A 250 10.21 30.66 4.00
C LYS A 250 8.82 30.60 4.65
N VAL A 251 8.74 30.37 5.96
CA VAL A 251 7.48 30.40 6.70
C VAL A 251 6.95 31.83 6.81
N GLU A 252 7.82 32.80 7.12
CA GLU A 252 7.44 34.21 7.29
C GLU A 252 7.04 34.88 5.97
N ASP A 253 7.75 34.59 4.87
CA ASP A 253 7.43 35.12 3.54
C ASP A 253 6.26 34.41 2.84
N GLY A 254 5.77 33.32 3.44
CA GLY A 254 4.61 32.57 2.96
C GLY A 254 4.92 31.55 1.85
N SER A 255 6.17 31.38 1.44
CA SER A 255 6.58 30.36 0.47
C SER A 255 6.48 28.92 1.03
N LEU A 256 6.53 28.77 2.35
CA LEU A 256 6.27 27.51 3.06
C LEU A 256 5.09 27.67 4.03
N ASN A 257 3.92 27.18 3.62
CA ASN A 257 2.71 27.27 4.44
C ASN A 257 2.46 25.96 5.20
N ILE A 258 2.90 25.92 6.46
CA ILE A 258 2.80 24.74 7.32
C ILE A 258 2.13 25.08 8.65
N SER A 259 1.42 24.10 9.20
CA SER A 259 0.80 24.13 10.52
C SER A 259 1.51 23.21 11.52
N ARG A 260 2.29 22.23 11.01
CA ARG A 260 3.06 21.31 11.86
C ARG A 260 4.40 20.93 11.26
N ILE A 261 5.35 20.69 12.15
CA ILE A 261 6.67 20.13 11.86
C ILE A 261 6.80 18.83 12.64
N VAL A 262 7.04 17.73 11.94
CA VAL A 262 7.30 16.40 12.53
C VAL A 262 8.79 16.12 12.42
N LEU A 263 9.43 15.94 13.57
CA LEU A 263 10.87 15.78 13.69
C LEU A 263 11.21 14.36 14.10
N TYR A 264 12.27 13.80 13.52
CA TYR A 264 12.96 12.61 14.02
C TYR A 264 14.16 13.05 14.87
N PRO A 265 14.04 13.10 16.22
CA PRO A 265 15.07 13.71 17.07
C PRO A 265 16.43 13.05 16.95
N TYR A 266 16.48 11.75 16.65
CA TYR A 266 17.72 10.99 16.44
C TYR A 266 18.59 11.49 15.27
N SER A 267 18.00 12.24 14.33
CA SER A 267 18.73 12.78 13.17
C SER A 267 19.16 14.23 13.36
N ILE A 268 18.80 14.87 14.49
CA ILE A 268 18.98 16.30 14.68
C ILE A 268 19.88 16.54 15.90
N ILE A 269 20.94 17.32 15.70
CA ILE A 269 21.84 17.71 16.79
C ILE A 269 21.07 18.56 17.81
N PHE A 270 21.26 18.29 19.10
CA PHE A 270 20.52 18.93 20.20
C PHE A 270 20.47 20.47 20.08
N ASN A 271 21.59 21.13 19.79
CA ASN A 271 21.63 22.59 19.66
C ASN A 271 20.74 23.11 18.53
N VAL A 272 20.73 22.42 17.38
CA VAL A 272 19.89 22.77 16.22
C VAL A 272 18.42 22.52 16.54
N LEU A 273 18.10 21.42 17.22
CA LEU A 273 16.74 21.11 17.67
C LEU A 273 16.21 22.17 18.65
N HIS A 274 17.02 22.59 19.62
CA HIS A 274 16.67 23.63 20.58
C HIS A 274 16.47 24.99 19.89
N GLU A 275 17.36 25.33 18.97
CA GLU A 275 17.24 26.55 18.15
C GLU A 275 15.95 26.54 17.32
N LEU A 276 15.63 25.43 16.64
CA LEU A 276 14.40 25.27 15.87
C LEU A 276 13.17 25.50 16.76
N LYS A 277 13.09 24.82 17.91
CA LYS A 277 11.96 24.99 18.85
C LYS A 277 11.82 26.45 19.32
N LYS A 278 12.94 27.10 19.66
CA LYS A 278 12.95 28.49 20.12
C LYS A 278 12.52 29.46 19.01
N ASN A 279 12.98 29.25 17.77
CA ASN A 279 12.62 30.11 16.65
C ASN A 279 11.13 29.96 16.29
N ILE A 280 10.61 28.73 16.28
CA ILE A 280 9.17 28.47 16.06
C ILE A 280 8.30 29.12 17.14
N ALA A 281 8.71 29.05 18.42
CA ALA A 281 7.96 29.67 19.51
C ALA A 281 7.92 31.21 19.45
N ASN A 282 8.89 31.84 18.78
CA ASN A 282 9.00 33.30 18.66
C ASN A 282 8.52 33.84 17.29
N LEU A 283 7.88 33.02 16.46
CA LEU A 283 7.37 33.43 15.15
C LEU A 283 6.37 34.59 15.29
N ARG A 284 6.61 35.65 14.52
CA ARG A 284 5.91 36.94 14.67
C ARG A 284 4.49 36.97 14.08
N ASN A 285 4.11 35.99 13.26
CA ASN A 285 2.96 36.08 12.35
C ASN A 285 1.65 35.41 12.84
N ASN A 286 1.43 35.19 14.14
CA ASN A 286 0.25 34.46 14.67
C ASN A 286 0.01 33.07 14.04
N ARG A 287 1.01 32.51 13.33
CA ARG A 287 0.97 31.15 12.81
C ARG A 287 1.38 30.20 13.93
N ASN A 288 0.40 29.49 14.48
CA ASN A 288 0.65 28.44 15.45
C ASN A 288 1.18 27.20 14.73
N ILE A 289 2.51 27.06 14.69
CA ILE A 289 3.16 25.85 14.16
C ILE A 289 3.41 24.89 15.32
N VAL A 290 2.84 23.70 15.23
CA VAL A 290 3.04 22.63 16.21
C VAL A 290 4.30 21.85 15.86
N VAL A 291 5.23 21.73 16.82
CA VAL A 291 6.40 20.86 16.68
C VAL A 291 6.09 19.53 17.35
N VAL A 292 6.17 18.44 16.59
CA VAL A 292 5.92 17.08 17.04
C VAL A 292 7.21 16.28 16.94
N GLU A 293 7.70 15.81 18.08
CA GLU A 293 8.82 14.87 18.12
C GLU A 293 8.27 13.46 18.05
N ARG A 294 8.77 12.67 17.10
CA ARG A 294 8.34 11.29 16.90
C ARG A 294 9.56 10.38 16.84
N TYR A 295 9.49 9.30 17.60
CA TYR A 295 10.55 8.32 17.76
C TYR A 295 10.22 7.05 16.98
#